data_AF-A0A965QCT2-F1
#
_entry.id   AF-A0A965QCT2-F1
#
_cell.length_a   1.000
_cell.length_b   1.000
_cell.length_c   1.000
_cell.angle_alpha   90.00
_cell.angle_beta   90.00
_cell.angle_gamma   90.00
#
_symmetry.space_group_name_H-M   'P 1'
#
loop_
_entity.id
_entity.type
_entity.pdbx_description
1 polymer ?
#
loop_
_entity_poly.entity_id
_entity_poly.type
_entity_poly.pdbx_seq_one_letter_code
_entity_poly.pdbx_strand_id
1 'polypeptide(L)'
;IKTNKYISQAVMIGDRRKFPVLLVVPNFDQLEPWARRQHITWTDRAQLLTMPTITAKIDQEVAKETAALAHFESPKKIAILEHDFSVERGELTPTLKVKRRVIDRDYKALIDALYAEPHGGE
;
A
#
# COMPACT_ATOMS: atom_id res chain seq x y z
N ILE A 1 -0.43 -10.71 6.73
CA ILE A 1 0.43 -9.57 6.33
C ILE A 1 1.77 -9.56 7.06
N LYS A 2 1.84 -9.92 8.35
CA LYS A 2 3.10 -9.96 9.14
C LYS A 2 4.18 -10.94 8.63
N THR A 3 3.85 -11.84 7.70
CA THR A 3 4.76 -12.84 7.12
C THR A 3 5.44 -12.37 5.84
N ASN A 4 5.05 -11.21 5.29
CA ASN A 4 5.56 -10.75 4.01
C ASN A 4 6.76 -9.82 4.16
N LYS A 5 7.95 -10.27 3.73
CA LYS A 5 9.19 -9.49 3.78
C LYS A 5 9.19 -8.24 2.89
N TYR A 6 8.33 -8.17 1.87
CA TYR A 6 8.24 -7.05 0.95
C TYR A 6 7.25 -5.97 1.41
N ILE A 7 6.45 -6.24 2.44
CA ILE A 7 5.45 -5.30 2.96
C ILE A 7 5.90 -4.90 4.37
N SER A 8 6.30 -3.64 4.54
CA SER A 8 6.67 -3.07 5.85
C SER A 8 5.41 -2.90 6.70
N GLN A 9 4.41 -2.21 6.14
CA GLN A 9 3.15 -1.91 6.82
C GLN A 9 2.00 -1.97 5.82
N ALA A 10 0.79 -2.31 6.30
CA ALA A 10 -0.41 -2.19 5.48
C ALA A 10 -1.61 -1.83 6.35
N VAL A 11 -2.48 -0.98 5.83
CA VAL A 11 -3.70 -0.56 6.50
C VAL A 11 -4.86 -0.51 5.51
N MET A 12 -5.96 -1.17 5.89
CA MET A 12 -7.18 -1.16 5.11
C MET A 12 -8.07 0.00 5.55
N ILE A 13 -8.53 0.77 4.56
CA ILE A 13 -9.44 1.91 4.71
C ILE A 13 -10.71 1.58 3.95
N GLY A 14 -11.84 1.49 4.65
CA GLY A 14 -13.13 1.21 4.02
C GLY A 14 -14.32 1.75 4.81
N ASP A 15 -14.06 2.53 5.87
CA ASP A 15 -15.14 3.09 6.70
C ASP A 15 -15.94 4.09 5.86
N ARG A 16 -17.22 3.76 5.61
CA ARG A 16 -18.20 4.59 4.86
C ARG A 16 -17.86 4.90 3.40
N ARG A 17 -17.02 4.09 2.74
CA ARG A 17 -16.70 4.24 1.31
C ARG A 17 -17.33 3.11 0.48
N LYS A 18 -17.42 3.32 -0.85
CA LYS A 18 -18.00 2.34 -1.80
C LYS A 18 -17.30 0.98 -1.81
N PHE A 19 -15.99 0.96 -1.53
CA PHE A 19 -15.18 -0.26 -1.47
C PHE A 19 -13.96 -0.05 -0.56
N PRO A 20 -13.41 -1.13 0.04
CA PRO A 20 -12.17 -1.04 0.81
C PRO A 20 -10.96 -0.77 -0.09
N VAL A 21 -10.12 0.16 0.34
CA VAL A 21 -8.82 0.51 -0.22
C VAL A 21 -7.73 0.01 0.74
N LEU A 22 -6.65 -0.55 0.22
CA LEU A 22 -5.48 -0.91 1.02
C LEU A 22 -4.34 0.06 0.78
N LEU A 23 -3.86 0.70 1.83
CA LEU A 23 -2.61 1.46 1.81
C LEU A 23 -1.49 0.52 2.25
N VAL A 24 -0.46 0.39 1.42
CA VAL A 24 0.65 -0.52 1.62
C VAL A 24 1.94 0.26 1.57
N VAL A 25 2.73 0.12 2.62
CA VAL A 25 4.11 0.60 2.67
C VAL A 25 5.01 -0.59 2.31
N PRO A 26 5.68 -0.57 1.15
CA PRO A 26 6.62 -1.61 0.79
C PRO A 26 7.89 -1.49 1.62
N ASN A 27 8.52 -2.63 1.89
CA ASN A 27 9.80 -2.66 2.59
C ASN A 27 10.93 -2.45 1.58
N PHE A 28 11.41 -1.21 1.46
CA PHE A 28 12.49 -0.85 0.54
C PHE A 28 13.77 -1.65 0.75
N ASP A 29 14.13 -1.98 1.99
CA ASP A 29 15.30 -2.78 2.31
C ASP A 29 15.30 -4.15 1.60
N GLN A 30 14.11 -4.73 1.42
CA GLN A 30 13.93 -6.01 0.72
C GLN A 30 13.56 -5.83 -0.76
N LEU A 31 12.89 -4.73 -1.09
CA LEU A 31 12.41 -4.41 -2.43
C LEU A 31 13.56 -3.98 -3.35
N GLU A 32 14.48 -3.13 -2.87
CA GLU A 32 15.65 -2.66 -3.61
C GLU A 32 16.54 -3.82 -4.10
N PRO A 33 17.05 -4.74 -3.26
CA PRO A 33 17.86 -5.85 -3.74
C PRO A 33 17.07 -6.80 -4.65
N TRP A 34 15.75 -6.92 -4.49
CA TRP A 34 14.92 -7.66 -5.44
C TRP A 34 14.85 -6.96 -6.80
N ALA A 35 14.62 -5.64 -6.82
CA ALA A 35 14.59 -4.83 -8.03
C ALA A 35 15.93 -4.86 -8.77
N ARG A 36 17.07 -4.80 -8.06
CA ARG A 36 18.41 -4.97 -8.68
C ARG A 36 18.55 -6.32 -9.36
N ARG A 37 18.08 -7.41 -8.72
CA ARG A 37 18.08 -8.76 -9.31
C ARG A 37 17.15 -8.89 -10.52
N GLN A 38 16.14 -8.03 -10.62
CA GLN A 38 15.28 -7.93 -11.79
C GLN A 38 15.83 -6.98 -12.86
N HIS A 39 17.08 -6.49 -12.70
CA HIS A 39 17.72 -5.53 -13.59
C HIS A 39 16.91 -4.21 -13.74
N ILE A 40 16.11 -3.87 -12.74
CA ILE A 40 15.37 -2.62 -12.71
C ILE A 40 16.36 -1.53 -12.29
N THR A 41 16.41 -0.45 -13.07
CA THR A 41 17.19 0.74 -12.73
C THR A 41 16.23 1.82 -12.25
N TRP A 42 16.47 2.36 -11.06
CA TRP A 42 15.69 3.45 -10.50
C TRP A 42 16.61 4.51 -9.91
N THR A 43 16.13 5.74 -9.91
CA THR A 43 16.88 6.90 -9.41
C THR A 43 16.47 7.25 -7.99
N ASP A 44 15.18 7.10 -7.69
CA ASP A 44 14.61 7.35 -6.35
C ASP A 44 13.51 6.31 -6.04
N ARG A 45 13.11 6.23 -4.77
CA ARG A 45 12.03 5.36 -4.29
C ARG A 45 10.72 5.67 -5.01
N ALA A 46 10.40 6.95 -5.20
CA ALA A 46 9.18 7.34 -5.93
C ALA A 46 9.16 6.71 -7.33
N GLN A 47 10.27 6.79 -8.08
CA GLN A 47 10.37 6.18 -9.39
C GLN A 47 10.27 4.65 -9.32
N LEU A 48 10.89 4.02 -8.31
CA LEU A 48 10.78 2.58 -8.12
C LEU A 48 9.32 2.14 -7.94
N LEU A 49 8.53 2.90 -7.16
CA LEU A 49 7.12 2.58 -6.95
C LEU A 49 6.24 2.78 -8.19
N THR A 50 6.63 3.66 -9.11
CA THR A 50 5.95 3.81 -10.40
C THR A 50 6.23 2.67 -11.38
N MET A 51 7.23 1.83 -11.10
CA MET A 51 7.58 0.73 -11.99
C MET A 51 6.49 -0.35 -11.95
N PRO A 52 5.93 -0.74 -13.10
CA PRO A 52 4.85 -1.72 -13.14
C PRO A 52 5.27 -3.07 -12.54
N THR A 53 6.55 -3.44 -12.66
CA THR A 53 7.10 -4.66 -12.06
C THR A 53 7.03 -4.64 -10.53
N ILE A 54 7.23 -3.46 -9.93
CA ILE A 54 7.16 -3.28 -8.48
C ILE A 54 5.71 -3.25 -8.03
N THR A 55 4.87 -2.49 -8.71
CA THR A 55 3.43 -2.43 -8.43
C THR A 55 2.81 -3.83 -8.53
N ALA A 56 3.10 -4.57 -9.59
CA ALA A 56 2.64 -5.94 -9.78
C ALA A 56 3.19 -6.87 -8.69
N LYS A 57 4.45 -6.71 -8.27
CA LYS A 57 5.01 -7.51 -7.18
C LYS A 57 4.25 -7.26 -5.89
N ILE A 58 4.03 -6.01 -5.51
CA ILE A 58 3.27 -5.67 -4.29
C ILE A 58 1.83 -6.14 -4.38
N ASP A 59 1.17 -5.95 -5.53
CA ASP A 59 -0.19 -6.42 -5.77
C ASP A 59 -0.30 -7.94 -5.58
N GLN A 60 0.61 -8.71 -6.17
CA GLN A 60 0.68 -10.17 -5.99
C GLN A 60 0.88 -10.58 -4.53
N GLU A 61 1.75 -9.87 -3.81
CA GLU A 61 1.98 -10.13 -2.39
C GLU A 61 0.74 -9.81 -1.55
N VAL A 62 0.05 -8.70 -1.82
CA VAL A 62 -1.22 -8.36 -1.18
C VAL A 62 -2.28 -9.40 -1.51
N ALA A 63 -2.45 -9.74 -2.79
CA ALA A 63 -3.42 -10.71 -3.28
C ALA A 63 -3.26 -12.06 -2.59
N LYS A 64 -2.02 -12.52 -2.36
CA LYS A 64 -1.74 -13.74 -1.58
C LYS A 64 -2.19 -13.63 -0.13
N GLU A 65 -1.89 -12.52 0.52
CA GLU A 65 -2.27 -12.29 1.92
C GLU A 65 -3.79 -12.11 2.09
N THR A 66 -4.45 -11.56 1.07
CA THR A 66 -5.91 -11.38 1.04
C THR A 66 -6.63 -12.54 0.36
N ALA A 67 -5.93 -13.53 -0.19
CA ALA A 67 -6.54 -14.69 -0.85
C ALA A 67 -7.37 -15.53 0.13
N ALA A 68 -7.01 -15.49 1.41
CA ALA A 68 -7.76 -16.12 2.49
C ALA A 68 -8.94 -15.28 3.00
N LEU A 69 -9.06 -14.01 2.59
CA LEU A 69 -10.16 -13.13 2.96
C LEU A 69 -11.34 -13.31 1.99
N ALA A 70 -12.55 -13.06 2.47
CA ALA A 70 -13.73 -13.05 1.61
C ALA A 70 -13.62 -11.95 0.55
N HIS A 71 -14.22 -12.16 -0.63
CA HIS A 71 -14.17 -11.18 -1.73
C HIS A 71 -14.68 -9.78 -1.33
N PHE A 72 -15.56 -9.70 -0.34
CA PHE A 72 -16.07 -8.45 0.23
C PHE A 72 -15.09 -7.74 1.17
N GLU A 73 -14.15 -8.47 1.77
CA GLU A 73 -13.07 -7.93 2.61
C GLU A 73 -11.79 -7.67 1.82
N SER A 74 -11.64 -8.26 0.64
CA SER A 74 -10.49 -8.00 -0.23
C SER A 74 -10.47 -6.56 -0.75
N PRO A 75 -9.32 -5.88 -0.68
CA PRO A 75 -9.22 -4.50 -1.15
C PRO A 75 -9.42 -4.43 -2.66
N LYS A 76 -10.32 -3.54 -3.11
CA LYS A 76 -10.58 -3.32 -4.53
C LYS A 76 -9.55 -2.43 -5.20
N LYS A 77 -8.90 -1.57 -4.42
CA LYS A 77 -7.84 -0.66 -4.87
C LYS A 77 -6.72 -0.71 -3.84
N ILE A 78 -5.48 -0.65 -4.32
CA ILE A 78 -4.28 -0.63 -3.49
C ILE A 78 -3.51 0.64 -3.82
N ALA A 79 -3.09 1.36 -2.80
CA ALA A 79 -2.17 2.47 -2.92
C ALA A 79 -0.85 2.12 -2.24
N ILE A 80 0.24 2.35 -2.96
CA ILE A 80 1.59 2.09 -2.47
C ILE A 80 2.16 3.41 -1.97
N LEU A 81 2.59 3.44 -0.72
CA LEU A 81 3.15 4.62 -0.08
C LEU A 81 4.67 4.60 -0.15
N GLU A 82 5.28 5.75 -0.39
CA GLU A 82 6.75 5.91 -0.44
C GLU A 82 7.42 6.04 0.94
N HIS A 83 6.62 6.36 1.96
CA HIS A 83 7.09 6.58 3.33
C HIS A 83 6.35 5.67 4.30
N ASP A 84 7.09 5.19 5.30
CA ASP A 84 6.52 4.49 6.44
C ASP A 84 5.68 5.43 7.31
N PHE A 85 4.70 4.86 8.01
CA PHE A 85 3.88 5.62 8.95
C PHE A 85 4.74 6.07 10.13
N SER A 86 4.65 7.35 10.48
CA SER A 86 5.43 7.90 11.58
C SER A 86 4.59 8.18 12.83
N VAL A 87 5.18 7.95 14.00
CA VAL A 87 4.59 8.38 15.28
C VAL A 87 4.61 9.90 15.37
N GLU A 88 5.63 10.56 14.81
CA GLU A 88 5.80 12.03 14.84
C GLU A 88 4.71 12.76 14.06
N ARG A 89 4.29 12.19 12.91
CA ARG A 89 3.15 12.67 12.13
C ARG A 89 1.80 12.32 12.76
N GLY A 90 1.80 11.52 13.83
CA GLY A 90 0.59 11.05 14.51
C GLY A 90 -0.14 9.95 13.74
N GLU A 91 0.47 9.38 12.70
CA GLU A 91 -0.07 8.28 11.89
C GLU A 91 -0.05 6.96 12.67
N LEU A 92 0.92 6.81 13.58
CA LEU A 92 1.03 5.71 14.52
C LEU A 92 0.69 6.14 15.95
N THR A 93 0.18 5.21 16.75
CA THR A 93 0.15 5.34 18.21
C THR A 93 1.57 5.21 18.77
N PRO A 94 1.84 5.68 20.01
CA PRO A 94 3.09 5.36 20.71
C PRO A 94 3.33 3.85 20.88
N THR A 95 2.29 3.04 20.70
CA THR A 95 2.35 1.56 20.65
C THR A 95 2.51 1.00 19.23
N LEU A 96 2.93 1.82 18.26
CA LEU A 96 3.16 1.47 16.84
C LEU A 96 1.93 0.91 16.10
N LYS A 97 0.72 1.18 16.60
CA LYS A 97 -0.52 0.83 15.90
C LYS A 97 -0.94 1.96 14.96
N VAL A 98 -1.31 1.60 13.74
CA VAL A 98 -1.77 2.57 12.73
C VAL A 98 -3.10 3.21 13.17
N LYS A 99 -3.14 4.54 13.22
CA LYS A 99 -4.35 5.34 13.47
C LYS A 99 -5.08 5.59 12.17
N ARG A 100 -5.98 4.68 11.80
CA ARG A 100 -6.81 4.77 10.57
C ARG A 100 -7.46 6.15 10.36
N ARG A 101 -7.94 6.78 11.44
CA ARG A 101 -8.53 8.14 11.38
C ARG A 101 -7.56 9.22 10.91
N VAL A 102 -6.29 9.13 11.30
CA VAL A 102 -5.26 10.08 10.89
C VAL A 102 -4.84 9.78 9.46
N ILE A 103 -4.62 8.50 9.13
CA ILE A 103 -4.32 8.07 7.77
C ILE A 103 -5.39 8.51 6.77
N ASP A 104 -6.67 8.27 7.07
CA ASP A 104 -7.78 8.67 6.20
C ASP A 104 -7.81 10.19 5.98
N ARG A 105 -7.41 10.99 6.97
CA ARG A 105 -7.32 12.45 6.87
C ARG A 105 -6.09 12.90 6.07
N ASP A 106 -4.92 12.37 6.39
CA ASP A 106 -3.64 12.79 5.80
C ASP A 106 -3.54 12.36 4.33
N TYR A 107 -3.89 11.10 4.07
CA TYR A 107 -3.94 10.53 2.73
C TYR A 107 -5.31 10.72 2.07
N LYS A 108 -6.17 11.61 2.60
CA LYS A 108 -7.51 11.83 2.06
C LYS A 108 -7.45 12.12 0.57
N ALA A 109 -6.54 12.99 0.13
CA ALA A 109 -6.40 13.37 -1.27
C ALA A 109 -6.03 12.18 -2.16
N LEU A 110 -5.10 11.34 -1.71
CA LEU A 110 -4.67 10.14 -2.44
C LEU A 110 -5.77 9.09 -2.50
N ILE A 111 -6.44 8.85 -1.37
CA ILE A 111 -7.59 7.95 -1.28
C ILE A 111 -8.73 8.45 -2.18
N ASP A 112 -9.02 9.75 -2.15
CA ASP A 112 -10.05 10.36 -2.99
C ASP A 112 -9.71 10.22 -4.48
N ALA A 113 -8.44 10.42 -4.85
CA ALA A 113 -7.96 10.19 -6.21
C ALA A 113 -8.19 8.73 -6.65
N LEU A 114 -7.93 7.75 -5.79
CA LEU A 114 -8.22 6.33 -6.08
C LEU A 114 -9.72 6.03 -6.29
N TYR A 115 -10.60 6.78 -5.62
CA TYR A 115 -12.05 6.69 -5.81
C TYR A 115 -12.53 7.50 -7.02
N ALA A 116 -11.81 8.57 -7.38
CA ALA A 116 -12.11 9.47 -8.49
C ALA A 116 -11.60 8.93 -9.82
N GLU A 117 -10.53 8.14 -9.84
CA GLU A 117 -10.17 7.32 -10.98
C GLU A 117 -11.29 6.31 -11.20
N PRO A 118 -12.10 6.46 -12.27
CA PRO A 118 -13.10 5.46 -12.58
C PRO A 118 -12.38 4.15 -12.74
N HIS A 119 -12.95 3.09 -12.16
CA HIS A 119 -12.59 1.73 -12.51
C HIS A 119 -12.61 1.68 -14.04
N GLY A 120 -11.43 1.65 -14.68
CA GLY A 120 -11.28 1.42 -16.10
C GLY A 120 -11.76 0.00 -16.36
N GLY A 121 -13.08 -0.16 -16.40
CA GLY A 121 -13.73 -1.26 -17.07
C GLY A 121 -13.66 -0.93 -18.55
N GLU A 122 -12.68 -1.54 -19.21
CA GLU A 122 -12.80 -1.96 -20.60
C GLU A 122 -12.95 -3.48 -20.62
#